data_AF-A0A1H1AZ84-F1
#
_entry.id   AF-A0A1H1AZ84-F1
#
_cell.length_a   1.000
_cell.length_b   1.000
_cell.length_c   1.000
_cell.angle_alpha   90.00
_cell.angle_beta   90.00
_cell.angle_gamma   90.00
#
_symmetry.space_group_name_H-M   'P 1'
#
loop_
_entity.id
_entity.type
_entity.pdbx_description
1 polymer ?
#
loop_
_entity_poly.entity_id
_entity_poly.type
_entity_poly.pdbx_seq_one_letter_code
_entity_poly.pdbx_strand_id
1 'polypeptide(L)'
;MSADTDIMTLRYNILQEVRRKKLSKDDERRLRAEQGVYGISVAADLVGVGQQTLRLYERKGLVEPERTEGGTRRYSENDVERMRRIGELVDDGLNLAGVDKVLRLEEINAALQRELDVAKERDRGQKRPANQR
;
A
#
# COMPACT_ATOMS: atom_id res chain seq x y z
N MET A 1 40.50 -12.37 -2.54
CA MET A 1 39.93 -11.12 -3.11
C MET A 1 38.66 -10.83 -2.35
N SER A 2 38.64 -9.66 -1.72
CA SER A 2 37.86 -9.32 -0.52
C SER A 2 36.36 -9.52 -0.69
N ALA A 3 35.76 -10.21 0.27
CA ALA A 3 34.33 -10.13 0.54
C ALA A 3 34.06 -8.77 1.18
N ASP A 4 34.05 -7.70 0.38
CA ASP A 4 33.50 -6.42 0.81
C ASP A 4 31.99 -6.56 0.81
N THR A 5 31.50 -7.21 1.87
CA THR A 5 30.12 -7.09 2.29
C THR A 5 29.96 -5.63 2.67
N ASP A 6 29.52 -4.79 1.73
CA ASP A 6 29.27 -3.38 1.96
C ASP A 6 28.40 -3.23 3.22
N ILE A 7 28.80 -2.33 4.11
CA ILE A 7 28.12 -2.02 5.38
C ILE A 7 26.65 -1.69 5.09
N MET A 8 26.33 -1.14 3.91
CA MET A 8 24.96 -0.89 3.46
C MET A 8 24.16 -2.19 3.22
N THR A 9 24.75 -3.19 2.57
CA THR A 9 24.11 -4.49 2.33
C THR A 9 23.93 -5.27 3.63
N LEU A 10 24.91 -5.20 4.54
CA LEU A 10 24.79 -5.83 5.86
C LEU A 10 23.77 -5.09 6.73
N ARG A 11 23.72 -3.75 6.68
CA ARG A 11 22.72 -2.94 7.39
C ARG A 11 21.32 -3.18 6.84
N TYR A 12 21.17 -3.32 5.53
CA TYR A 12 19.90 -3.70 4.91
C TYR A 12 19.49 -5.09 5.39
N ASN A 13 20.36 -6.09 5.30
CA ASN A 13 20.06 -7.46 5.73
C ASN A 13 19.75 -7.55 7.24
N ILE A 14 20.49 -6.83 8.09
CA ILE A 14 20.24 -6.78 9.54
C ILE A 14 18.92 -6.05 9.84
N LEU A 15 18.60 -4.95 9.15
CA LEU A 15 17.30 -4.27 9.28
C LEU A 15 16.15 -5.18 8.83
N GLN A 16 16.34 -5.96 7.75
CA GLN A 16 15.36 -6.95 7.28
C GLN A 16 15.23 -8.14 8.24
N GLU A 17 16.31 -8.59 8.88
CA GLU A 17 16.32 -9.69 9.86
C GLU A 17 15.60 -9.29 11.16
N VAL A 18 15.87 -8.08 11.65
CA VAL A 18 15.23 -7.50 12.83
C VAL A 18 13.75 -7.18 12.55
N ARG A 19 13.41 -6.74 11.32
CA ARG A 19 12.03 -6.55 10.86
C ARG A 19 11.28 -7.89 10.72
N ARG A 20 11.92 -8.94 10.19
CA ARG A 20 11.34 -10.30 10.07
C ARG A 20 11.00 -10.95 11.42
N LYS A 21 11.83 -10.76 12.45
CA LYS A 21 11.63 -11.44 13.76
C LYS A 21 10.40 -10.98 14.57
N LYS A 22 9.63 -9.98 14.11
CA LYS A 22 8.40 -9.51 14.79
C LYS A 22 7.20 -9.29 13.86
N LEU A 23 7.31 -9.58 12.56
CA LEU A 23 6.25 -9.27 11.62
C LEU A 23 5.14 -10.32 11.64
N SER A 24 3.88 -9.90 11.79
CA SER A 24 2.74 -10.79 11.56
C SER A 24 2.72 -11.24 10.09
N LYS A 25 2.16 -12.42 9.79
CA LYS A 25 1.93 -12.84 8.39
C LYS A 25 1.18 -11.80 7.57
N ASP A 26 0.29 -11.04 8.22
CA ASP A 26 -0.46 -9.96 7.59
C ASP A 26 0.42 -8.77 7.20
N ASP A 27 1.42 -8.46 8.02
CA ASP A 27 2.37 -7.39 7.76
C ASP A 27 3.34 -7.77 6.63
N GLU A 28 3.76 -9.04 6.56
CA GLU A 28 4.56 -9.53 5.42
C GLU A 28 3.78 -9.43 4.11
N ARG A 29 2.49 -9.76 4.14
CA ARG A 29 1.60 -9.64 2.98
C ARG A 29 1.46 -8.17 2.55
N ARG A 30 1.29 -7.25 3.50
CA ARG A 30 1.22 -5.81 3.23
C ARG A 30 2.50 -5.28 2.58
N LEU A 31 3.67 -5.62 3.15
CA LEU A 31 4.95 -5.20 2.58
C LEU A 31 5.15 -5.68 1.15
N ARG A 32 4.73 -6.92 0.83
CA ARG A 32 4.79 -7.44 -0.54
C ARG A 32 3.84 -6.72 -1.48
N ALA A 33 2.66 -6.33 -1.00
CA ALA A 33 1.67 -5.59 -1.80
C ALA A 33 2.11 -4.14 -2.05
N GLU A 34 2.94 -3.56 -1.18
CA GLU A 34 3.53 -2.22 -1.31
C GLU A 34 4.82 -2.20 -2.16
N GLN A 35 5.47 -3.35 -2.34
CA GLN A 35 6.73 -3.43 -3.09
C GLN A 35 6.52 -3.17 -4.58
N GLY A 36 7.24 -2.18 -5.14
CA GLY A 36 7.20 -1.89 -6.56
C GLY A 36 7.84 -2.99 -7.42
N VAL A 37 7.04 -3.72 -8.19
CA VAL A 37 7.52 -4.80 -9.07
C VAL A 37 7.20 -4.55 -10.56
N TYR A 38 6.07 -3.91 -10.86
CA TYR A 38 5.57 -3.75 -12.22
C TYR A 38 6.14 -2.49 -12.90
N GLY A 39 6.52 -2.60 -14.17
CA GLY A 39 6.80 -1.43 -15.00
C GLY A 39 5.50 -0.80 -15.54
N ILE A 40 5.58 0.42 -16.08
CA ILE A 40 4.38 1.16 -16.53
C ILE A 40 3.57 0.42 -17.62
N SER A 41 4.24 -0.32 -18.51
CA SER A 41 3.53 -1.10 -19.53
C SER A 41 2.70 -2.21 -18.89
N VAL A 42 3.31 -2.98 -17.97
CA VAL A 42 2.62 -4.08 -17.29
C VAL A 42 1.49 -3.55 -16.41
N ALA A 43 1.72 -2.45 -15.68
CA ALA A 43 0.68 -1.83 -14.88
C ALA A 43 -0.51 -1.34 -15.74
N ALA A 44 -0.23 -0.74 -16.91
CA ALA A 44 -1.26 -0.32 -17.86
C ALA A 44 -2.11 -1.50 -18.32
N ASP A 45 -1.49 -2.62 -18.67
CA ASP A 45 -2.17 -3.84 -19.10
C ASP A 45 -3.01 -4.46 -17.95
N LEU A 46 -2.47 -4.48 -16.72
CA LEU A 46 -3.16 -5.02 -15.53
C LEU A 46 -4.39 -4.23 -15.12
N VAL A 47 -4.40 -2.92 -15.38
CA VAL A 47 -5.51 -2.00 -15.08
C VAL A 47 -6.46 -1.89 -16.26
N GLY A 48 -6.00 -2.18 -17.48
CA GLY A 48 -6.80 -2.03 -18.71
C GLY A 48 -6.88 -0.58 -19.21
N VAL A 49 -5.91 0.27 -18.87
CA VAL A 49 -5.87 1.69 -19.27
C VAL A 49 -4.56 2.04 -19.97
N GLY A 50 -4.57 3.04 -20.84
CA GLY A 50 -3.36 3.46 -21.55
C GLY A 50 -2.27 4.02 -20.63
N GLN A 51 -0.99 3.85 -21.00
CA GLN A 51 0.15 4.38 -20.24
C GLN A 51 0.08 5.91 -20.03
N GLN A 52 -0.50 6.65 -20.98
CA GLN A 52 -0.67 8.11 -20.84
C GLN A 52 -1.64 8.47 -19.71
N THR A 53 -2.68 7.66 -19.51
CA THR A 53 -3.63 7.79 -18.41
C THR A 53 -2.94 7.54 -17.06
N LEU A 54 -2.09 6.50 -16.97
CA LEU A 54 -1.30 6.28 -15.75
C LEU A 54 -0.36 7.44 -15.44
N ARG A 55 0.31 8.00 -16.45
CA ARG A 55 1.13 9.21 -16.27
C ARG A 55 0.29 10.41 -15.83
N LEU A 56 -0.96 10.50 -16.26
CA LEU A 56 -1.87 11.54 -15.80
C LEU A 56 -2.21 11.37 -14.32
N TYR A 57 -2.50 10.14 -13.86
CA TYR A 57 -2.75 9.86 -12.45
C TYR A 57 -1.54 10.23 -11.58
N GLU A 58 -0.32 9.86 -11.99
CA GLU A 58 0.92 10.29 -11.32
C GLU A 58 1.08 11.80 -11.24
N ARG A 59 0.90 12.52 -12.37
CA ARG A 59 1.04 13.99 -12.40
C ARG A 59 0.02 14.68 -11.50
N LYS A 60 -1.12 14.04 -11.24
CA LYS A 60 -2.16 14.52 -10.33
C LYS A 60 -1.95 14.08 -8.87
N GLY A 61 -0.88 13.35 -8.57
CA GLY A 61 -0.60 12.82 -7.23
C GLY A 61 -1.57 11.72 -6.80
N LEU A 62 -2.31 11.14 -7.74
CA LEU A 62 -3.26 10.07 -7.43
C LEU A 62 -2.57 8.73 -7.22
N VAL A 63 -1.38 8.53 -7.79
CA VAL A 63 -0.56 7.33 -7.62
C VAL A 63 0.90 7.75 -7.57
N GLU A 64 1.67 7.19 -6.64
CA GLU A 64 3.07 7.53 -6.42
C GLU A 64 3.93 6.26 -6.45
N PRO A 65 4.36 5.79 -7.63
CA PRO A 65 5.17 4.58 -7.72
C PRO A 65 6.55 4.78 -7.10
N GLU A 66 7.11 3.69 -6.58
CA GLU A 66 8.52 3.64 -6.22
C GLU A 66 9.40 3.86 -7.45
N ARG A 67 10.59 4.39 -7.22
CA ARG A 67 11.61 4.54 -8.27
C ARG A 67 12.85 3.76 -7.88
N THR A 68 13.39 3.00 -8.83
CA THR A 68 14.70 2.37 -8.67
C THR A 68 15.80 3.43 -8.63
N GLU A 69 17.01 3.04 -8.19
CA GLU A 69 18.19 3.93 -8.24
C GLU A 69 18.47 4.47 -9.66
N GLY A 70 18.17 3.67 -10.69
CA GLY A 70 18.22 4.09 -12.10
C GLY A 70 17.04 4.95 -12.56
N GLY A 71 16.18 5.43 -11.65
CA GLY A 71 15.07 6.34 -11.94
C GLY A 71 13.83 5.70 -12.59
N THR A 72 13.82 4.38 -12.77
CA THR A 72 12.71 3.66 -13.41
C THR A 72 11.57 3.44 -12.42
N ARG A 73 10.35 3.75 -12.83
CA ARG A 73 9.14 3.56 -12.02
C ARG A 73 8.84 2.09 -11.80
N ARG A 74 8.43 1.76 -10.59
CA ARG A 74 7.99 0.44 -10.18
C ARG A 74 6.67 0.59 -9.41
N TYR A 75 5.60 0.05 -9.97
CA TYR A 75 4.30 0.03 -9.34
C TYR A 75 4.14 -1.25 -8.52
N SER A 76 3.54 -1.08 -7.37
CA SER A 76 3.17 -2.14 -6.45
C SER A 76 1.82 -2.74 -6.79
N GLU A 77 1.41 -3.80 -6.09
CA GLU A 77 0.06 -4.34 -6.24
C GLU A 77 -0.99 -3.33 -5.73
N ASN A 78 -0.69 -2.64 -4.63
CA ASN A 78 -1.55 -1.58 -4.09
C ASN A 78 -1.74 -0.43 -5.09
N ASP A 79 -0.68 -0.06 -5.83
CA ASP A 79 -0.80 0.95 -6.89
C ASP A 79 -1.76 0.49 -7.99
N VAL A 80 -1.69 -0.78 -8.40
CA VAL A 80 -2.58 -1.36 -9.41
C VAL A 80 -4.03 -1.36 -8.92
N GLU A 81 -4.29 -1.78 -7.68
CA GLU A 81 -5.62 -1.72 -7.08
C GLU A 81 -6.15 -0.29 -7.00
N ARG A 82 -5.30 0.66 -6.59
CA ARG A 82 -5.65 2.08 -6.55
C ARG A 82 -5.99 2.62 -7.94
N MET A 83 -5.23 2.26 -8.97
CA MET A 83 -5.52 2.66 -10.35
C MET A 83 -6.84 2.10 -10.87
N ARG A 84 -7.18 0.85 -10.53
CA ARG A 84 -8.50 0.27 -10.86
C ARG A 84 -9.62 1.07 -10.20
N ARG A 85 -9.47 1.39 -8.91
CA ARG A 85 -10.44 2.22 -8.18
C ARG A 85 -10.60 3.61 -8.77
N ILE A 86 -9.49 4.23 -9.21
CA ILE A 86 -9.53 5.51 -9.94
C ILE A 86 -10.35 5.36 -11.23
N GLY A 87 -10.12 4.30 -12.00
CA GLY A 87 -10.87 4.00 -13.23
C GLY A 87 -12.38 3.90 -12.97
N GLU A 88 -12.78 3.11 -11.99
CA GLU A 88 -14.19 2.96 -11.58
C GLU A 88 -14.84 4.31 -11.25
N LEU A 89 -14.18 5.14 -10.43
CA LEU A 89 -14.71 6.45 -10.03
C LEU A 89 -14.80 7.43 -11.22
N VAL A 90 -13.88 7.34 -12.18
CA VAL A 90 -13.95 8.11 -13.42
C VAL A 90 -15.12 7.64 -14.29
N ASP A 91 -15.33 6.33 -14.40
CA ASP A 91 -16.46 5.74 -15.13
C ASP A 91 -17.81 6.11 -14.50
N ASP A 92 -17.85 6.29 -13.17
CA ASP A 92 -18.99 6.84 -12.42
C ASP A 92 -19.22 8.36 -12.67
N GLY A 93 -18.37 9.00 -13.48
CA GLY A 93 -18.52 10.39 -13.92
C GLY A 93 -17.78 11.42 -13.05
N LEU A 94 -16.92 10.99 -12.11
CA LEU A 94 -16.12 11.93 -11.33
C LEU A 94 -14.93 12.43 -12.15
N ASN A 95 -14.63 13.72 -12.00
CA ASN A 95 -13.34 14.25 -12.41
C ASN A 95 -12.24 13.86 -11.42
N LEU A 96 -10.97 14.01 -11.82
CA LEU A 96 -9.83 13.59 -11.00
C LEU A 96 -9.72 14.28 -9.63
N ALA A 97 -10.26 15.50 -9.48
CA ALA A 97 -10.31 16.17 -8.17
C ALA A 97 -11.38 15.55 -7.26
N GLY A 98 -12.51 15.12 -7.84
CA GLY A 98 -13.52 14.32 -7.16
C GLY A 98 -12.98 12.97 -6.73
N VAL A 99 -12.30 12.27 -7.63
CA VAL A 99 -11.63 10.99 -7.36
C VAL A 99 -10.66 11.10 -6.18
N ASP A 100 -9.77 12.08 -6.21
CA ASP A 100 -8.81 12.36 -5.13
C ASP A 100 -9.51 12.54 -3.76
N LYS A 101 -10.63 13.27 -3.74
CA LYS A 101 -11.43 13.46 -2.53
C LYS A 101 -12.06 12.16 -2.03
N VAL A 102 -12.60 11.34 -2.93
CA VAL A 102 -13.20 10.05 -2.57
C VAL A 102 -12.15 9.09 -2.01
N LEU A 103 -11.01 8.93 -2.68
CA LEU A 103 -9.94 8.05 -2.21
C LEU A 103 -9.45 8.42 -0.80
N ARG A 104 -9.25 9.72 -0.54
CA ARG A 104 -8.89 10.18 0.82
C ARG A 104 -9.96 9.86 1.85
N LEU A 105 -11.24 10.02 1.51
CA LEU A 105 -12.34 9.70 2.42
C LEU A 105 -12.43 8.20 2.69
N GLU A 106 -12.19 7.36 1.68
CA GLU A 106 -12.13 5.90 1.84
C GLU A 106 -10.97 5.49 2.77
N GLU A 107 -9.78 6.09 2.61
CA GLU A 107 -8.63 5.85 3.48
C GLU A 107 -8.92 6.24 4.95
N ILE A 108 -9.50 7.43 5.17
CA ILE A 108 -9.89 7.90 6.50
C ILE A 108 -10.93 6.97 7.11
N ASN A 109 -11.95 6.57 6.34
CA ASN A 109 -13.00 5.68 6.82
C ASN A 109 -12.44 4.31 7.20
N ALA A 110 -11.54 3.75 6.38
CA ALA A 110 -10.85 2.49 6.68
C ALA A 110 -9.97 2.59 7.94
N ALA A 111 -9.37 3.75 8.23
CA ALA A 111 -8.64 3.98 9.49
C ALA A 111 -9.60 4.03 10.69
N LEU A 112 -10.67 4.84 10.60
CA LEU A 112 -11.68 4.96 11.66
C LEU A 112 -12.35 3.63 11.98
N GLN A 113 -12.66 2.83 10.96
CA GLN A 113 -13.29 1.52 11.17
C GLN A 113 -12.36 0.56 11.93
N ARG A 114 -11.06 0.56 11.61
CA ARG A 114 -10.05 -0.21 12.34
C ARG A 114 -9.95 0.22 13.80
N GLU A 115 -9.97 1.52 14.08
CA GLU A 115 -9.96 2.05 15.45
C GLU A 115 -11.21 1.63 16.23
N LEU A 116 -12.38 1.71 15.60
CA LEU A 116 -13.65 1.26 16.20
C LEU A 116 -13.63 -0.23 16.53
N ASP A 117 -13.07 -1.06 15.66
CA ASP A 117 -12.98 -2.51 15.90
C ASP A 117 -12.07 -2.83 17.08
N VAL A 118 -10.89 -2.19 17.15
CA VAL A 118 -9.98 -2.31 18.31
C VAL A 118 -10.64 -1.83 19.61
N ALA A 119 -11.37 -0.71 19.56
CA ALA A 119 -12.08 -0.18 20.73
C ALA A 119 -13.18 -1.15 21.21
N LYS A 120 -13.95 -1.74 20.29
CA LYS A 120 -14.98 -2.74 20.59
C LYS A 120 -14.39 -4.01 21.20
N GLU A 121 -13.24 -4.47 20.70
CA GLU A 121 -12.54 -5.63 21.27
C GLU A 121 -12.07 -5.36 22.71
N ARG A 122 -11.54 -4.16 22.97
CA ARG A 122 -11.14 -3.73 24.32
C ARG A 122 -12.33 -3.70 25.29
N ASP A 123 -13.46 -3.11 24.88
CA ASP A 123 -14.68 -3.05 25.70
C ASP A 123 -15.25 -4.46 25.99
N ARG A 124 -15.27 -5.35 25.00
CA ARG A 124 -15.66 -6.77 25.17
C ARG A 124 -14.74 -7.50 26.15
N GLY A 125 -13.43 -7.22 26.12
CA GLY A 125 -12.46 -7.77 27.05
C GLY A 125 -12.66 -7.28 28.49
N GLN A 126 -13.01 -6.01 28.67
CA GLN A 126 -13.26 -5.40 29.99
C GLN A 126 -14.59 -5.82 30.63
N LYS A 127 -15.62 -6.11 29.81
CA LYS A 127 -16.93 -6.62 30.27
C LYS A 127 -16.93 -8.10 30.69
N ARG A 128 -15.78 -8.78 30.62
CA ARG A 128 -15.59 -10.11 31.23
C ARG A 128 -15.01 -10.00 32.66
N PRO A 129 -15.82 -9.72 33.70
CA PRO A 129 -15.46 -10.19 35.03
C PRO A 129 -16.59 -10.97 35.74
N ALA A 130 -16.14 -11.94 36.54
CA ALA A 130 -16.75 -12.41 37.80
C ALA A 130 -17.97 -13.35 37.81
N ASN A 131 -18.26 -14.11 36.75
CA ASN A 131 -19.18 -15.27 36.86
C ASN A 131 -18.44 -16.61 36.74
N GLN A 132 -17.51 -16.84 37.66
CA GLN A 132 -17.02 -18.15 38.05
C GLN A 132 -16.95 -18.17 39.58
N ARG A 133 -18.09 -18.44 40.21
CA ARG A 133 -18.21 -18.85 41.61
C ARG A 133 -19.21 -19.99 41.68
#